data_AF-A0A959TKV4-F1
#
_entry.id   AF-A0A959TKV4-F1
#
_cell.length_a   1.000
_cell.length_b   1.000
_cell.length_c   1.000
_cell.angle_alpha   90.00
_cell.angle_beta   90.00
_cell.angle_gamma   90.00
#
_symmetry.space_group_name_H-M   'P 1'
#
loop_
_entity.id
_entity.type
_entity.pdbx_description
1 polymer ?
#
loop_
_entity_poly.entity_id
_entity_poly.type
_entity_poly.pdbx_seq_one_letter_code
_entity_poly.pdbx_strand_id
1 'polypeptide(L)'
;MRLGLLARPIDPEQARQAADIARRMAGRGLEPQLLPELAARFAEHGLAVEWPVLEGNDLGNVALMVSLGGDGAILETVDRLGRR
;
A
#
# COMPACT_ATOMS: atom_id res chain seq x y z
N MET A 1 -4.40 -7.78 11.84
CA MET A 1 -5.37 -6.82 11.22
C MET A 1 -4.86 -6.42 9.85
N ARG A 2 -5.63 -6.69 8.79
CA ARG A 2 -5.24 -6.42 7.40
C ARG A 2 -5.31 -4.93 7.07
N LEU A 3 -4.21 -4.39 6.55
CA LEU A 3 -4.06 -3.00 6.12
C LEU A 3 -3.74 -2.95 4.64
N GLY A 4 -4.51 -2.21 3.84
CA GLY A 4 -4.14 -1.96 2.46
C GLY A 4 -3.22 -0.75 2.34
N LEU A 5 -2.17 -0.86 1.54
CA LEU A 5 -1.18 0.20 1.28
C LEU A 5 -1.26 0.66 -0.17
N LEU A 6 -1.53 1.95 -0.36
CA LEU A 6 -1.49 2.65 -1.63
C LEU A 6 -0.48 3.79 -1.52
N ALA A 7 0.28 4.06 -2.58
CA ALA A 7 1.13 5.24 -2.61
C ALA A 7 1.30 5.83 -4.00
N ARG A 8 1.16 7.15 -4.12
CA ARG A 8 1.14 7.90 -5.39
C ARG A 8 1.55 9.37 -5.20
N PRO A 9 2.40 9.93 -6.10
CA PRO A 9 3.46 9.24 -6.83
C PRO A 9 4.48 8.66 -5.84
N ILE A 10 5.37 7.79 -6.34
CA ILE A 10 6.50 7.30 -5.57
C ILE A 10 7.76 7.53 -6.41
N ASP A 11 8.62 8.41 -5.93
CA ASP A 11 10.04 8.42 -6.29
C ASP A 11 10.80 7.36 -5.47
N PRO A 12 12.08 7.07 -5.74
CA PRO A 12 12.82 6.05 -5.01
C PRO A 12 12.91 6.29 -3.49
N GLU A 13 12.87 7.54 -3.03
CA GLU A 13 12.91 7.87 -1.60
C GLU A 13 11.55 7.57 -0.96
N GLN A 14 10.47 8.01 -1.58
CA GLN A 14 9.10 7.73 -1.15
C GLN A 14 8.81 6.21 -1.14
N ALA A 15 9.39 5.46 -2.08
CA ALA A 15 9.34 3.99 -2.07
C ALA A 15 9.95 3.39 -0.80
N ARG A 16 11.13 3.86 -0.41
CA ARG A 16 11.79 3.40 0.82
C ARG A 16 10.99 3.77 2.05
N GLN A 17 10.47 5.01 2.09
CA GLN A 17 9.61 5.46 3.19
C GLN A 17 8.36 4.60 3.33
N ALA A 18 7.70 4.27 2.21
CA ALA A 18 6.53 3.39 2.19
C ALA A 18 6.87 1.98 2.69
N ALA A 19 8.01 1.42 2.27
CA ALA A 19 8.49 0.13 2.76
C ALA A 19 8.81 0.18 4.27
N ASP A 20 9.42 1.25 4.77
CA ASP A 20 9.72 1.41 6.20
C ASP A 20 8.46 1.57 7.05
N ILE A 21 7.46 2.29 6.55
CA ILE A 21 6.13 2.39 7.18
C ILE A 21 5.50 1.00 7.26
N ALA A 22 5.52 0.23 6.17
CA ALA A 22 5.01 -1.13 6.13
C ALA A 22 5.75 -2.06 7.11
N ARG A 23 7.09 -1.98 7.20
CA ARG A 23 7.89 -2.72 8.21
C ARG A 23 7.50 -2.37 9.63
N ARG A 24 7.31 -1.08 9.94
CA ARG A 24 6.90 -0.63 11.28
C ARG A 24 5.49 -1.09 11.64
N MET A 25 4.59 -1.17 10.65
CA MET A 25 3.24 -1.72 10.83
C MET A 25 3.32 -3.23 11.12
N ALA A 26 4.07 -3.98 10.31
CA ALA A 26 4.29 -5.41 10.50
C ALA A 26 4.91 -5.71 11.88
N GLY A 27 5.93 -4.94 12.30
CA GLY A 27 6.55 -5.05 13.63
C GLY A 27 5.61 -4.76 14.81
N ARG A 28 4.39 -4.26 14.55
CA ARG A 28 3.32 -4.06 15.54
C ARG A 28 2.20 -5.11 15.44
N GLY A 29 2.39 -6.19 14.69
CA GLY A 29 1.38 -7.24 14.50
C GLY A 29 0.26 -6.85 13.54
N LEU A 30 0.46 -5.82 12.73
CA LEU A 30 -0.44 -5.50 11.61
C LEU A 30 -0.03 -6.34 10.41
N GLU A 31 -0.96 -6.54 9.47
CA GLU A 31 -0.74 -7.34 8.26
C GLU A 31 -0.82 -6.43 7.05
N PRO A 32 0.28 -5.79 6.63
CA PRO A 32 0.28 -4.94 5.45
C PRO A 32 -0.02 -5.77 4.20
N GLN A 33 -0.77 -5.18 3.30
CA GLN A 33 -1.12 -5.74 2.00
C GLN A 33 -0.89 -4.64 0.96
N LEU A 34 -0.12 -4.94 -0.06
CA LEU A 34 0.27 -3.97 -1.08
C LEU A 34 -0.79 -3.92 -2.17
N LEU A 35 -1.08 -2.73 -2.68
CA LEU A 35 -1.75 -2.66 -3.97
C LEU A 35 -0.76 -3.02 -5.10
N PRO A 36 -1.25 -3.57 -6.23
CA PRO A 36 -0.38 -4.02 -7.33
C PRO A 36 0.58 -2.94 -7.81
N GLU A 37 0.11 -1.68 -7.87
CA GLU A 37 0.90 -0.55 -8.33
C GLU A 37 2.05 -0.25 -7.36
N LEU A 38 1.81 -0.35 -6.05
CA LEU A 38 2.86 -0.14 -5.05
C LEU A 38 3.88 -1.28 -5.06
N ALA A 39 3.44 -2.52 -5.20
CA ALA A 39 4.32 -3.67 -5.34
C ALA A 39 5.22 -3.55 -6.59
N ALA A 40 4.66 -3.11 -7.72
CA ALA A 40 5.43 -2.85 -8.94
C ALA A 40 6.48 -1.76 -8.72
N ARG A 41 6.14 -0.66 -8.04
CA ARG A 41 7.12 0.40 -7.72
C ARG A 41 8.24 -0.08 -6.80
N PHE A 42 7.93 -0.91 -5.81
CA PHE A 42 8.98 -1.52 -4.99
C PHE A 42 9.94 -2.38 -5.84
N ALA A 43 9.40 -3.20 -6.74
CA ALA A 43 10.22 -3.99 -7.67
C ALA A 43 11.08 -3.12 -8.60
N GLU A 44 10.51 -2.07 -9.21
CA GLU A 44 11.21 -1.11 -10.07
C GLU A 44 12.40 -0.43 -9.36
N HIS A 45 12.29 -0.22 -8.05
CA HIS A 45 13.33 0.41 -7.24
C HIS A 45 14.24 -0.59 -6.51
N GLY A 46 14.15 -1.88 -6.82
CA GLY A 46 14.99 -2.93 -6.22
C GLY A 46 14.70 -3.18 -4.73
N LEU A 47 13.50 -2.82 -4.26
CA LEU A 47 13.06 -3.06 -2.88
C LEU A 47 12.38 -4.41 -2.81
N ALA A 48 13.06 -5.39 -2.21
CA ALA A 48 12.46 -6.67 -1.86
C ALA A 48 11.48 -6.47 -0.70
N VAL A 49 10.24 -6.90 -0.91
CA VAL A 49 9.15 -6.84 0.07
C VAL A 49 8.48 -8.19 0.20
N GLU A 50 8.05 -8.52 1.42
CA GLU A 50 7.47 -9.83 1.76
C GLU A 50 5.94 -9.80 1.93
N TRP A 51 5.33 -8.62 1.77
CA TRP A 51 3.90 -8.44 2.02
C TRP A 51 3.05 -8.89 0.83
N PRO A 52 1.87 -9.50 1.08
CA PRO A 52 0.98 -9.94 0.02
C PRO A 52 0.49 -8.78 -0.84
N VAL A 53 0.23 -9.04 -2.12
CA VAL A 53 -0.43 -8.08 -3.02
C VAL A 53 -1.94 -8.35 -2.99
N LEU A 54 -2.75 -7.30 -2.86
CA LEU A 54 -4.20 -7.38 -2.97
C LEU A 54 -4.59 -7.53 -4.45
N GLU A 55 -5.31 -8.59 -4.77
CA GLU A 55 -5.81 -8.85 -6.11
C GLU A 55 -7.32 -8.60 -6.20
N GLY A 56 -7.80 -8.03 -7.31
CA GLY A 56 -9.23 -7.87 -7.58
C GLY A 56 -9.97 -7.02 -6.52
N ASN A 57 -11.11 -7.53 -6.04
CA ASN A 57 -12.00 -6.81 -5.10
C ASN A 57 -11.70 -7.11 -3.62
N ASP A 58 -10.51 -7.61 -3.31
CA ASP A 58 -10.12 -8.05 -1.95
C ASP A 58 -9.95 -6.88 -0.95
N LEU A 59 -10.11 -5.65 -1.43
CA LEU A 59 -10.28 -4.43 -0.63
C LEU A 59 -11.48 -4.49 0.32
N GLY A 60 -12.44 -5.40 0.10
CA GLY A 60 -13.51 -5.69 1.06
C GLY A 60 -13.00 -6.18 2.42
N ASN A 61 -11.83 -6.85 2.42
CA ASN A 61 -11.28 -7.56 3.58
C ASN A 61 -10.19 -6.80 4.34
N VAL A 62 -9.89 -5.56 3.95
CA VAL A 62 -8.98 -4.68 4.71
C VAL A 62 -9.77 -3.85 5.73
N ALA A 63 -9.21 -3.72 6.93
CA ALA A 63 -9.82 -2.94 8.01
C ALA A 63 -9.49 -1.44 7.92
N LEU A 64 -8.39 -1.10 7.25
CA LEU A 64 -7.92 0.27 7.06
C LEU A 64 -7.07 0.36 5.78
N MET A 65 -7.28 1.45 5.03
CA MET A 65 -6.41 1.84 3.92
C MET A 65 -5.45 2.94 4.38
N VAL A 66 -4.18 2.79 4.02
CA VAL A 66 -3.15 3.80 4.24
C VAL A 66 -2.68 4.31 2.88
N SER A 67 -2.92 5.59 2.65
CA SER A 67 -2.52 6.30 1.43
C SER A 67 -1.25 7.11 1.73
N LEU A 68 -0.18 6.88 0.96
CA LEU A 68 1.07 7.62 1.08
C LEU A 68 1.25 8.50 -0.16
N GLY A 69 1.12 9.80 0.01
CA GLY A 69 1.13 10.76 -1.10
C GLY A 69 0.33 12.00 -0.76
N GLY A 70 -0.06 12.75 -1.80
CA GLY A 70 -0.94 13.91 -1.68
C GLY A 70 -2.42 13.58 -1.88
N ASP A 71 -3.23 14.61 -2.11
CA ASP A 71 -4.69 14.50 -2.25
C ASP A 71 -5.13 13.50 -3.34
N GLY A 72 -4.38 13.40 -4.43
CA GLY A 72 -4.65 12.42 -5.49
C GLY A 72 -4.60 10.96 -5.00
N ALA A 73 -3.71 10.64 -4.06
CA ALA A 73 -3.63 9.31 -3.46
C ALA A 73 -4.85 9.02 -2.57
N ILE A 74 -5.37 10.05 -1.88
CA ILE A 74 -6.58 9.94 -1.06
C ILE A 74 -7.81 9.72 -1.96
N LEU A 75 -7.98 10.51 -3.01
CA LEU A 75 -9.10 10.37 -3.94
C LEU A 75 -9.13 8.99 -4.61
N GLU A 76 -7.97 8.49 -5.02
CA GLU A 76 -7.85 7.14 -5.60
C GLU A 76 -8.18 6.04 -4.57
N THR A 77 -7.76 6.22 -3.32
CA THR A 77 -8.10 5.29 -2.22
C THR A 77 -9.61 5.24 -2.01
N VAL A 78 -10.28 6.39 -1.98
CA VAL A 78 -11.74 6.48 -1.81
C VAL A 78 -12.48 5.90 -3.01
N ASP A 79 -12.04 6.19 -4.25
CA ASP A 79 -12.62 5.61 -5.46
C ASP A 79 -12.57 4.07 -5.45
N ARG A 80 -11.42 3.49 -5.05
CA ARG A 80 -11.27 2.03 -4.94
C ARG A 80 -12.14 1.42 -3.84
N LEU A 81 -12.28 2.09 -2.70
CA LEU A 81 -13.16 1.63 -1.61
C LEU A 81 -14.64 1.79 -1.95
N GLY A 82 -15.00 2.79 -2.75
CA GLY A 82 -16.38 3.10 -3.12
C GLY A 82 -16.95 2.20 -4.22
N ARG A 83 -16.10 1.51 -5.00
CA ARG A 83 -16.49 0.58 -6.07
C ARG A 83 -16.87 -0.83 -5.59
N ARG A 84 -17.19 -0.99 -4.30
CA ARG A 84 -17.62 -2.26 -3.70
C ARG A 84 -18.95 -2.75 -4.24
#